data_AF-A0A392P3I8-F1
#
_entry.id   AF-A0A392P3I8-F1
#
_cell.length_a   1.000
_cell.length_b   1.000
_cell.length_c   1.000
_cell.angle_alpha   90.00
_cell.angle_beta   90.00
_cell.angle_gamma   90.00
#
_symmetry.space_group_name_H-M   'P 1'
#
loop_
_entity.id
_entity.type
_entity.pdbx_description
1 polymer ?
#
loop_
_entity_poly.entity_id
_entity_poly.type
_entity_poly.pdbx_seq_one_letter_code
_entity_poly.pdbx_strand_id
1 'polypeptide(L)'
;METIQDLLDPANDNIAIAEDPKTGDVSLPGATLIEITDQQSFIELLRLGEAHRFAANTKMNTESSRSHAILMVHVKRSVKGRDASHSSENGNHPHMVKSLKPLIVRKAKLVIVDLAGSERIDKSGP
;
A
#
# COMPACT_ATOMS: atom_id res chain seq x y z
N MET A 1 2.44 21.84 -12.39
CA MET A 1 1.97 20.50 -12.77
C MET A 1 2.17 19.60 -11.56
N GLU A 2 1.20 18.73 -11.29
CA GLU A 2 1.32 17.74 -10.21
C GLU A 2 2.17 16.57 -10.71
N THR A 3 3.15 16.14 -9.91
CA THR A 3 4.06 15.03 -10.23
C THR A 3 4.17 14.10 -9.03
N ILE A 4 4.29 12.80 -9.27
CA ILE A 4 4.51 11.81 -8.20
C ILE A 4 5.98 11.47 -8.15
N GLN A 5 6.60 11.60 -6.97
CA GLN A 5 7.96 11.17 -6.70
C GLN A 5 7.95 9.90 -5.83
N ASP A 6 8.80 8.93 -6.18
CA ASP A 6 9.01 7.76 -5.34
C ASP A 6 9.89 8.12 -4.13
N LEU A 7 9.38 7.91 -2.92
CA LEU A 7 10.12 8.18 -1.69
C LEU A 7 11.00 6.99 -1.27
N LEU A 8 10.84 5.82 -1.88
CA LEU A 8 11.70 4.66 -1.64
C LEU A 8 12.83 4.58 -2.67
N ASP A 9 12.63 5.16 -3.86
CA ASP A 9 13.67 5.34 -4.88
C ASP A 9 13.65 6.78 -5.45
N PRO A 10 14.35 7.74 -4.83
CA PRO A 10 14.29 9.15 -5.24
C PRO A 10 14.78 9.45 -6.67
N ALA A 11 15.44 8.50 -7.34
CA ALA A 11 15.82 8.63 -8.75
C ALA A 11 14.64 8.39 -9.70
N ASN A 12 13.59 7.73 -9.20
CA ASN A 12 12.36 7.43 -9.92
C ASN A 12 11.34 8.54 -9.65
N ASP A 13 11.28 9.51 -10.56
CA ASP A 13 10.36 10.62 -10.52
C ASP A 13 9.26 10.50 -11.58
N ASN A 14 8.23 11.35 -11.43
CA ASN A 14 7.11 11.45 -12.35
C ASN A 14 6.40 10.10 -12.64
N ILE A 15 6.10 9.35 -11.58
CA ILE A 15 5.42 8.05 -11.69
C ILE A 15 4.03 8.24 -12.31
N ALA A 16 3.75 7.46 -13.36
CA ALA A 16 2.45 7.44 -14.01
C ALA A 16 1.37 6.75 -13.15
N ILE A 17 0.16 7.30 -13.19
CA ILE A 17 -1.03 6.70 -12.61
C ILE A 17 -1.73 5.86 -13.68
N ALA A 18 -2.03 4.61 -13.36
CA ALA A 18 -2.82 3.72 -14.21
C ALA A 18 -4.08 3.26 -13.48
N GLU A 19 -5.23 3.41 -14.12
CA GLU A 19 -6.53 2.97 -13.60
C GLU A 19 -7.02 1.77 -14.41
N ASP A 20 -7.44 0.70 -13.73
CA ASP A 20 -8.09 -0.43 -14.38
C ASP A 20 -9.52 0.00 -14.79
N PRO A 21 -9.86 0.03 -16.09
CA PRO A 21 -11.17 0.50 -16.56
C PRO A 21 -12.34 -0.41 -16.16
N LYS A 22 -12.08 -1.64 -15.70
CA LYS A 22 -13.11 -2.60 -15.29
C LYS A 22 -13.35 -2.59 -13.79
N THR A 23 -12.30 -2.44 -13.00
CA THR A 23 -12.39 -2.48 -11.52
C THR A 23 -12.37 -1.09 -10.88
N GLY A 24 -11.91 -0.07 -11.61
CA GLY A 24 -11.62 1.26 -11.06
C GLY A 24 -10.40 1.28 -10.14
N ASP A 25 -9.62 0.19 -10.11
CA ASP A 25 -8.45 0.11 -9.23
C ASP A 25 -7.34 1.00 -9.77
N VAL A 26 -6.88 1.93 -8.92
CA VAL A 26 -5.74 2.79 -9.20
C VAL A 26 -4.44 2.09 -8.80
N SER A 27 -3.51 2.05 -9.74
CA SER A 27 -2.18 1.46 -9.64
C SER A 27 -1.09 2.44 -10.05
N LEU A 28 0.09 2.29 -9.45
CA LEU A 28 1.29 3.03 -9.78
C LEU A 28 2.35 2.03 -10.28
N PRO A 29 2.32 1.62 -11.56
CA PRO A 29 3.18 0.53 -12.06
C PRO A 29 4.68 0.83 -11.97
N GLY A 30 5.05 2.12 -11.94
CA GLY A 30 6.44 2.55 -11.76
C GLY A 30 6.88 2.68 -10.31
N ALA A 31 5.98 2.59 -9.31
CA ALA A 31 6.36 2.79 -7.92
C ALA A 31 7.09 1.57 -7.34
N THR A 32 8.08 1.83 -6.50
CA THR A 32 8.84 0.79 -5.80
C THR A 32 7.94 0.02 -4.83
N LEU A 33 7.92 -1.31 -4.97
CA LEU A 33 7.27 -2.22 -4.03
C LEU A 33 8.34 -3.05 -3.31
N ILE A 34 8.38 -2.94 -1.98
CA ILE A 34 9.29 -3.71 -1.13
C ILE A 34 8.48 -4.71 -0.33
N GLU A 35 8.83 -6.00 -0.44
CA GLU A 35 8.25 -7.03 0.41
C GLU A 35 8.96 -7.03 1.77
N ILE A 36 8.16 -7.02 2.83
CA ILE A 36 8.64 -7.06 4.21
C ILE A 36 7.90 -8.13 5.00
N THR A 37 8.57 -8.73 5.97
CA THR A 37 8.02 -9.82 6.79
C THR A 37 7.96 -9.50 8.28
N ASP A 38 8.51 -8.37 8.70
CA ASP A 38 8.63 -7.96 10.09
C ASP A 38 8.35 -6.47 10.28
N GLN A 39 8.08 -6.10 11.54
CA GLN A 39 7.73 -4.73 11.91
C GLN A 39 8.93 -3.78 11.86
N GLN A 40 10.14 -4.27 12.13
CA GLN A 40 11.32 -3.40 12.20
C GLN A 40 11.65 -2.86 10.80
N SER A 41 11.67 -3.74 9.79
CA SER A 41 11.83 -3.37 8.38
C SER A 41 10.77 -2.36 7.92
N PHE A 42 9.52 -2.51 8.36
CA PHE A 42 8.46 -1.54 8.06
C PHE A 42 8.79 -0.14 8.59
N ILE A 43 9.19 -0.06 9.86
CA ILE A 43 9.50 1.21 10.52
C ILE A 43 10.74 1.88 9.90
N GLU A 44 11.74 1.10 9.50
CA GLU A 44 12.94 1.62 8.83
C GLU A 44 12.60 2.22 7.46
N LEU A 45 11.80 1.52 6.64
CA LEU A 45 11.34 2.04 5.35
C LEU A 45 10.49 3.30 5.51
N LEU A 46 9.63 3.35 6.53
CA LEU A 46 8.82 4.53 6.82
C LEU A 46 9.70 5.76 7.12
N ARG A 47 10.72 5.58 7.97
CA ARG A 47 11.68 6.65 8.29
C ARG A 47 12.51 7.08 7.08
N LEU A 48 12.93 6.12 6.25
CA LEU A 48 13.64 6.40 5.01
C LEU A 48 12.80 7.28 4.08
N GLY A 49 11.54 6.90 3.85
CA GLY A 49 10.62 7.67 3.03
C GLY A 49 10.36 9.08 3.57
N GLU A 50 10.24 9.23 4.90
CA GLU A 50 10.11 10.54 5.56
C GLU A 50 11.35 11.42 5.34
N ALA A 51 12.56 10.87 5.48
CA ALA A 51 13.80 11.59 5.22
C ALA A 51 13.90 12.04 3.75
N HIS A 52 13.53 11.17 2.81
CA HIS A 52 13.49 11.51 1.39
C HIS A 52 12.43 12.57 1.07
N ARG A 53 11.26 12.53 1.72
CA ARG A 53 10.23 13.57 1.59
C ARG A 53 10.78 14.92 2.03
N PHE A 54 11.46 14.98 3.17
CA PHE A 54 12.08 16.22 3.66
C PHE A 54 13.13 16.77 2.66
N ALA A 55 13.96 15.88 2.10
CA ALA A 55 14.97 16.25 1.11
C ALA A 55 14.34 16.72 -0.22
N ALA A 56 13.30 16.03 -0.69
CA ALA A 56 12.55 16.38 -1.90
C ALA A 56 11.91 17.77 -1.80
N ASN A 57 11.27 18.06 -0.66
CA ASN A 57 10.66 19.36 -0.39
C ASN A 57 11.69 20.49 -0.42
N THR A 58 12.86 20.25 0.19
CA THR A 58 13.98 21.21 0.17
C THR A 58 14.52 21.41 -1.26
N LYS A 59 14.69 20.34 -2.04
CA LYS A 59 15.22 20.39 -3.40
C LYS A 59 14.28 21.12 -4.38
N MET A 60 12.97 20.95 -4.23
CA MET A 60 11.98 21.59 -5.10
C MET A 60 11.57 23.00 -4.64
N ASN A 61 12.21 23.59 -3.62
CA ASN A 61 11.73 24.81 -2.95
C ASN A 61 10.24 24.73 -2.59
N THR A 62 9.75 23.51 -2.35
CA THR A 62 8.35 23.24 -2.08
C THR A 62 8.24 23.20 -0.57
N GLU A 63 7.67 24.26 -0.01
CA GLU A 63 7.30 24.29 1.41
C GLU A 63 6.48 23.05 1.74
N SER A 64 6.71 22.45 2.93
CA SER A 64 5.98 21.26 3.39
C SER A 64 4.46 21.44 3.42
N SER A 65 3.97 22.68 3.32
CA SER A 65 2.57 23.03 3.18
C SER A 65 1.96 22.67 1.81
N ARG A 66 2.76 22.30 0.80
CA ARG A 66 2.28 22.09 -0.59
C ARG A 66 2.43 20.66 -1.13
N SER A 67 3.03 19.75 -0.36
CA SER A 67 3.23 18.35 -0.79
C SER A 67 2.37 17.39 0.03
N HIS A 68 1.56 16.57 -0.64
CA HIS A 68 0.87 15.44 -0.04
C HIS A 68 1.77 14.19 -0.02
N ALA A 69 1.57 13.29 0.93
CA ALA A 69 2.28 12.01 0.96
C ALA A 69 1.28 10.84 1.02
N ILE A 70 1.62 9.75 0.34
CA ILE A 70 0.79 8.55 0.27
C ILE A 70 1.65 7.35 0.64
N LEU A 71 1.22 6.59 1.64
CA LEU A 71 1.78 5.29 2.00
C LEU A 71 0.78 4.20 1.62
N MET A 72 1.21 3.28 0.74
CA MET A 72 0.42 2.13 0.34
C MET A 72 0.98 0.84 0.92
N VAL A 73 0.18 0.16 1.73
CA VAL A 73 0.54 -1.13 2.35
C VAL A 73 -0.33 -2.23 1.77
N HIS A 74 0.30 -3.22 1.15
CA HIS A 74 -0.38 -4.40 0.62
C HIS A 74 -0.21 -5.57 1.57
N VAL A 75 -1.32 -6.07 2.13
CA VAL A 75 -1.32 -7.24 3.02
C VAL A 75 -1.83 -8.44 2.24
N LYS A 76 -1.00 -9.48 2.11
CA LYS A 76 -1.37 -10.76 1.49
C LYS A 76 -1.38 -11.84 2.57
N ARG A 77 -2.49 -12.57 2.69
CA ARG A 77 -2.61 -13.70 3.62
C ARG A 77 -3.14 -14.94 2.91
N SER A 78 -2.35 -15.99 2.93
CA SER A 78 -2.76 -17.32 2.49
C SER A 78 -3.50 -18.04 3.64
N VAL A 79 -4.73 -18.48 3.39
CA VAL A 79 -5.55 -19.25 4.32
C VAL A 79 -5.95 -20.57 3.69
N LYS A 80 -5.76 -21.67 4.41
CA LYS A 80 -6.39 -22.95 4.06
C LYS A 80 -7.90 -22.79 4.24
N GLY A 81 -8.69 -23.24 3.26
CA GLY A 81 -10.15 -23.23 3.37
C GLY A 81 -10.58 -24.00 4.63
N ARG A 82 -11.23 -23.33 5.58
CA ARG A 82 -11.79 -24.00 6.78
C ARG A 82 -13.04 -24.77 6.38
N ASP A 83 -13.20 -25.97 6.94
CA ASP A 83 -14.46 -26.70 6.85
C ASP A 83 -15.52 -25.99 7.70
N ALA A 84 -16.68 -25.72 7.10
CA ALA A 84 -17.88 -25.30 7.81
C ALA A 84 -18.65 -26.52 8.38
N SER A 85 -17.94 -27.59 8.75
CA SER A 85 -18.56 -28.75 9.38
C SER A 85 -18.43 -28.62 10.89
N HIS A 86 -19.45 -28.02 11.51
CA HIS A 86 -19.91 -28.53 12.79
C HIS A 86 -20.15 -30.03 12.60
N SER A 87 -19.23 -30.86 13.09
CA SER A 87 -19.40 -32.30 13.13
C SER A 87 -20.49 -32.61 14.15
N SER A 88 -21.70 -32.84 13.66
CA SER A 88 -22.66 -33.69 14.36
C SER A 88 -22.02 -35.08 14.41
N GLU A 89 -21.75 -35.59 15.61
CA GLU A 89 -21.30 -36.95 15.82
C GLU A 89 -22.35 -37.91 15.25
N ASN A 90 -21.99 -38.72 14.26
CA ASN A 90 -22.31 -40.15 14.21
C ASN A 90 -21.83 -40.81 12.91
N GLY A 91 -21.21 -41.98 13.07
CA GLY A 91 -21.23 -43.04 12.05
C GLY A 91 -19.90 -43.34 11.37
N ASN A 92 -19.29 -44.46 11.79
CA ASN A 92 -18.13 -45.12 11.19
C ASN A 92 -18.25 -45.29 9.66
N HIS A 93 -17.27 -44.77 8.91
CA HIS A 93 -16.83 -45.35 7.62
C HIS A 93 -15.35 -45.00 7.38
N PRO A 94 -14.46 -45.98 7.16
CA PRO A 94 -13.11 -45.69 6.68
C PRO A 94 -13.16 -45.44 5.17
N HIS A 95 -12.24 -44.61 4.68
CA HIS A 95 -12.02 -44.30 3.27
C HIS A 95 -12.82 -43.11 2.71
N MET A 96 -12.36 -41.90 3.00
CA MET A 96 -12.70 -40.73 2.20
C MET A 96 -11.44 -39.94 1.89
N VAL A 97 -11.15 -39.83 0.60
CA VAL A 97 -10.10 -39.01 0.01
C VAL A 97 -10.20 -37.61 0.62
N LYS A 98 -9.18 -37.16 1.36
CA LYS A 98 -9.13 -35.79 1.87
C LYS A 98 -9.01 -34.86 0.65
N SER A 99 -10.14 -34.35 0.16
CA SER A 99 -10.18 -33.36 -0.91
C SER A 99 -9.32 -32.17 -0.50
N LEU A 100 -8.20 -31.96 -1.20
CA LEU A 100 -7.30 -30.84 -0.98
C LEU A 100 -8.04 -29.56 -1.42
N LYS A 101 -8.76 -28.92 -0.51
CA LYS A 101 -9.38 -27.62 -0.81
C LYS A 101 -8.29 -26.60 -1.19
N PRO A 102 -8.54 -25.79 -2.24
CA PRO A 102 -7.55 -24.85 -2.74
C PRO A 102 -7.19 -23.80 -1.68
N LEU A 103 -5.93 -23.37 -1.69
CA LEU A 103 -5.44 -22.28 -0.87
C LEU A 103 -6.12 -20.98 -1.29
N ILE A 104 -6.76 -20.29 -0.35
CA ILE A 104 -7.39 -18.99 -0.62
C ILE A 104 -6.38 -17.90 -0.23
N VAL A 105 -6.04 -17.01 -1.16
CA VAL A 105 -5.20 -15.84 -0.88
C VAL A 105 -6.10 -14.63 -0.71
N ARG A 106 -6.12 -14.06 0.50
CA ARG A 106 -6.76 -12.78 0.78
C ARG A 106 -5.76 -11.66 0.54
N LYS A 107 -6.17 -10.64 -0.20
CA LYS A 107 -5.40 -9.43 -0.45
C LYS A 107 -6.15 -8.25 0.15
N ALA A 108 -5.42 -7.35 0.80
CA ALA A 108 -5.94 -6.07 1.27
C ALA A 108 -4.94 -4.97 0.90
N LYS A 109 -5.46 -3.78 0.61
CA LYS A 109 -4.69 -2.57 0.33
C LYS A 109 -5.11 -1.52 1.34
N LEU A 110 -4.17 -1.07 2.17
CA LEU A 110 -4.34 0.06 3.07
C LEU A 110 -3.62 1.26 2.44
N VAL A 111 -4.34 2.36 2.27
CA VAL A 111 -3.79 3.61 1.75
C VAL A 111 -3.91 4.67 2.84
N ILE A 112 -2.77 5.18 3.27
CA ILE A 112 -2.70 6.26 4.26
C ILE A 112 -2.24 7.50 3.51
N VAL A 113 -3.01 8.58 3.64
CA VAL A 113 -2.74 9.84 2.95
C VAL A 113 -2.50 10.92 4.00
N ASP A 114 -1.33 11.54 3.94
CA ASP A 114 -0.99 12.74 4.69
C ASP A 114 -1.22 13.95 3.77
N LEU A 115 -2.18 14.80 4.14
CA LEU A 115 -2.59 15.93 3.33
C LEU A 115 -1.80 17.18 3.72
N ALA A 116 -1.38 17.94 2.70
CA ALA A 116 -0.69 19.20 2.87
C ALA A 116 -1.61 20.25 3.54
N GLY A 117 -0.99 21.28 4.14
CA GLY A 117 -1.70 22.31 4.88
C GLY A 117 -2.58 23.18 3.98
N SER A 118 -3.78 23.55 4.44
CA SER A 118 -4.67 24.47 3.72
C SER A 118 -4.27 25.92 3.98
N GLU A 119 -3.26 26.43 3.29
CA GLU A 119 -2.93 27.85 3.30
C GLU A 119 -4.02 28.70 2.61
N ARG A 120 -4.35 29.85 3.18
CA ARG A 120 -5.36 30.76 2.60
C ARG A 120 -4.67 31.78 1.69
N ILE A 121 -5.16 31.85 0.46
CA ILE A 121 -4.66 32.71 -0.64
C ILE A 121 -4.84 34.22 -0.39
N ASP A 122 -5.59 34.64 0.63
CA ASP A 122 -5.83 36.04 0.98
C ASP A 122 -4.69 36.69 1.80
N LYS A 123 -3.71 35.90 2.27
CA LYS A 123 -2.54 36.39 3.01
C LYS A 123 -1.21 36.21 2.27
N SER A 124 -1.20 35.59 1.10
CA SER A 124 -0.02 35.50 0.23
C SER A 124 0.02 36.76 -0.62
N GLY A 125 0.95 37.68 -0.30
CA GLY A 125 1.04 39.00 -0.92
C GLY A 125 1.34 38.97 -2.43
N PRO A 126 1.21 40.14 -3.10
CA PRO A 126 1.51 40.31 -4.53
C PRO A 126 2.99 40.14 -4.86
#